data_AF-A0A183CZB6-F1
#
_entry.id   AF-A0A183CZB6-F1
#
_cell.length_a   1.000
_cell.length_b   1.000
_cell.length_c   1.000
_cell.angle_alpha   90.00
_cell.angle_beta   90.00
_cell.angle_gamma   90.00
#
_symmetry.space_group_name_H-M   'P 1'
#
loop_
_entity.id
_entity.type
_entity.pdbx_description
1 polymer ?
#
loop_
_entity_poly.entity_id
_entity_poly.type
_entity_poly.pdbx_seq_one_letter_code
_entity_poly.pdbx_strand_id
1 'polypeptide(L)'
;MRTPFSRMLRKSNTINCWGYSKLYHETGNVTNLGLVAVGYMLSHSGTTELKLSFSTFMFRARLDLSLIFIDSRVTELTGFAPSSLLDMSLYQMVFLEDAQIIEKAHKILLHKNQSTTGYYRLVHNTRGYVWAQSQFYIVPMLRAAAAHCIVAITEVFRYSLLY
;
A
#
# COMPACT_ATOMS: atom_id res chain seq x y z
N MET A 1 3.89 41.22 19.43
CA MET A 1 3.38 41.02 18.05
C MET A 1 4.28 40.02 17.33
N ARG A 2 3.94 38.73 17.35
CA ARG A 2 4.42 37.66 16.45
C ARG A 2 3.41 36.51 16.51
N THR A 3 3.16 35.94 15.35
CA THR A 3 2.01 35.16 14.86
C THR A 3 1.99 33.68 15.29
N PRO A 4 0.87 32.96 15.08
CA PRO A 4 0.54 31.71 15.78
C PRO A 4 1.13 30.47 15.11
N PHE A 5 1.58 29.50 15.90
CA PHE A 5 1.96 28.16 15.43
C PHE A 5 0.85 27.16 15.76
N SER A 6 -0.38 27.43 15.32
CA SER A 6 -1.49 26.47 15.36
C SER A 6 -1.71 25.89 13.95
N ARG A 7 -0.74 25.11 13.46
CA ARG A 7 -0.99 24.17 12.36
C ARG A 7 -0.94 22.77 12.94
N MET A 8 -1.96 22.44 13.72
CA MET A 8 -2.28 21.06 14.08
C MET A 8 -2.46 20.32 12.75
N LEU A 9 -1.44 19.53 12.40
CA LEU A 9 -1.43 18.59 11.29
C LEU A 9 -2.80 17.91 11.24
N ARG A 10 -3.52 18.05 10.11
CA ARG A 10 -4.77 17.33 9.87
C ARG A 10 -4.48 15.84 10.06
N LYS A 11 -4.87 15.29 11.23
CA LYS A 11 -4.86 13.86 11.52
C LYS A 11 -5.85 13.18 10.58
N SER A 12 -5.40 12.74 9.40
CA SER A 12 -6.19 11.84 8.57
C SER A 12 -6.08 10.44 9.18
N ASN A 13 -6.97 10.14 10.13
CA ASN A 13 -7.08 8.80 10.70
C ASN A 13 -7.92 7.94 9.73
N THR A 14 -7.36 7.55 8.59
CA THR A 14 -8.07 6.57 7.73
C THR A 14 -8.04 5.22 8.43
N ILE A 15 -9.25 4.70 8.67
CA ILE A 15 -9.48 3.36 9.21
C ILE A 15 -9.55 2.39 8.04
N ASN A 16 -8.74 1.34 8.08
CA ASN A 16 -8.94 0.20 7.20
C ASN A 16 -9.97 -0.72 7.87
N CYS A 17 -11.04 -1.08 7.16
CA CYS A 17 -12.09 -1.93 7.68
C CYS A 17 -12.45 -3.06 6.72
N TRP A 18 -12.69 -4.23 7.30
CA TRP A 18 -13.16 -5.43 6.63
C TRP A 18 -14.42 -5.91 7.34
N GLY A 19 -15.44 -6.26 6.58
CA GLY A 19 -16.71 -6.64 7.17
C GLY A 19 -17.59 -7.48 6.27
N TYR A 20 -18.59 -8.10 6.88
CA TYR A 20 -19.60 -8.90 6.25
C TYR A 20 -20.97 -8.28 6.52
N SER A 21 -21.78 -8.15 5.47
CA SER A 21 -23.15 -7.69 5.59
C SER A 21 -24.11 -8.82 5.25
N LYS A 22 -25.03 -9.10 6.19
CA LYS A 22 -26.05 -10.13 6.01
C LYS A 22 -27.27 -9.50 5.35
N LEU A 23 -27.67 -10.06 4.22
CA LEU A 23 -28.90 -9.69 3.53
C LEU A 23 -29.98 -10.72 3.83
N TYR A 24 -31.20 -10.25 3.99
CA TYR A 24 -32.38 -11.07 4.16
C TYR A 24 -33.27 -10.90 2.93
N HIS A 25 -33.74 -12.03 2.41
CA HIS A 25 -34.59 -12.07 1.22
C HIS A 25 -35.97 -12.52 1.65
N GLU A 26 -36.95 -11.63 1.50
CA GLU A 26 -38.36 -11.95 1.68
C GLU A 26 -39.12 -11.48 0.44
N THR A 27 -39.81 -12.42 -0.24
CA THR A 27 -40.81 -12.17 -1.30
C THR A 27 -40.51 -10.98 -2.23
N GLY A 28 -39.32 -10.97 -2.84
CA GLY A 28 -38.92 -9.99 -3.86
C GLY A 28 -38.19 -8.75 -3.33
N ASN A 29 -38.10 -8.55 -2.01
CA ASN A 29 -37.34 -7.47 -1.39
C ASN A 29 -36.09 -8.00 -0.68
N VAL A 30 -34.98 -7.26 -0.86
CA VAL A 30 -33.70 -7.51 -0.19
C VAL A 30 -33.54 -6.48 0.93
N THR A 31 -33.55 -6.92 2.18
CA THR A 31 -33.34 -6.03 3.34
C THR A 31 -31.98 -6.31 3.97
N ASN A 32 -31.25 -5.25 4.31
CA ASN A 32 -29.98 -5.38 5.03
C ASN A 32 -30.29 -5.72 6.50
N LEU A 33 -29.92 -6.92 6.94
CA LEU A 33 -30.20 -7.38 8.30
C LEU A 33 -29.15 -6.85 9.30
N GLY A 34 -27.93 -6.60 8.83
CA GLY A 34 -26.87 -6.03 9.64
C GLY A 34 -25.50 -6.09 8.99
N LEU A 35 -24.57 -5.30 9.53
CA LEU A 35 -23.16 -5.23 9.16
C LEU A 35 -22.30 -5.55 10.38
N VAL A 36 -21.38 -6.48 10.24
CA VAL A 36 -20.30 -6.71 11.21
C VAL A 36 -18.99 -6.38 10.52
N ALA A 37 -18.19 -5.51 11.12
CA ALA A 37 -16.91 -5.11 10.57
C ALA A 37 -15.84 -4.99 11.66
N VAL A 38 -14.60 -5.31 11.28
CA VAL A 38 -13.40 -5.06 12.06
C VAL A 38 -12.66 -3.91 11.40
N GLY A 39 -12.29 -2.91 12.21
CA GLY A 39 -11.53 -1.74 11.77
C GLY A 39 -10.23 -1.62 12.54
N TYR A 40 -9.15 -1.29 11.84
CA TYR A 40 -7.89 -0.90 12.47
C TYR A 40 -7.41 0.44 11.92
N MET A 41 -6.72 1.21 12.77
CA MET A 41 -6.12 2.47 12.36
C MET A 41 -4.83 2.18 11.60
N LEU A 42 -4.70 2.74 10.40
CA LEU A 42 -3.41 2.76 9.72
C LEU A 42 -2.51 3.74 10.48
N SER A 43 -1.44 3.21 11.09
CA SER A 43 -0.42 4.01 11.74
C SER A 43 0.22 4.94 10.70
N HIS A 44 0.41 6.21 11.09
CA HIS A 44 1.09 7.20 10.26
C HIS A 44 2.61 6.96 10.33
N SER A 45 3.08 5.85 9.76
CA SER A 45 4.49 5.48 9.76
C SER A 45 5.24 6.26 8.69
N GLY A 46 5.30 7.59 8.86
CA GLY A 46 6.37 8.41 8.26
C GLY A 46 7.74 8.15 8.90
N THR A 47 7.82 7.26 9.89
CA THR A 47 9.04 6.94 10.63
C THR A 47 9.80 5.82 9.94
N THR A 48 10.90 6.18 9.28
CA THR A 48 11.91 5.32 8.65
C THR A 48 12.67 4.40 9.62
N GLU A 49 12.26 4.31 10.90
CA GLU A 49 12.95 3.58 11.97
C GLU A 49 12.16 2.38 12.52
N LEU A 50 11.07 1.97 11.86
CA LEU A 50 10.49 0.68 12.17
C LEU A 50 11.49 -0.39 11.71
N LYS A 51 11.92 -1.27 12.61
CA LYS A 51 12.60 -2.54 12.24
C LYS A 51 11.63 -3.31 11.36
N LEU A 52 11.66 -3.01 10.07
CA LEU A 52 10.88 -3.66 9.05
C LEU A 52 11.28 -5.14 9.11
N SER A 53 10.29 -6.02 9.20
CA SER A 53 10.50 -7.47 9.25
C SER A 53 11.41 -7.92 8.10
N PHE A 54 12.08 -9.06 8.25
CA PHE A 54 12.86 -9.68 7.17
C PHE A 54 12.00 -9.93 5.92
N SER A 55 10.67 -10.02 6.08
CA SER A 55 9.69 -10.17 5.01
C SER A 55 9.17 -8.85 4.43
N THR A 56 9.74 -7.68 4.77
CA THR A 56 9.20 -6.38 4.36
C THR A 56 10.27 -5.51 3.68
N PHE A 57 9.90 -4.81 2.62
CA PHE A 57 10.72 -3.76 2.02
C PHE A 57 9.93 -2.45 1.86
N MET A 58 10.65 -1.35 1.69
CA MET A 58 10.05 -0.03 1.45
C MET A 58 10.40 0.46 0.05
N PHE A 59 9.47 1.13 -0.61
CA PHE A 59 9.77 1.92 -1.81
C PHE A 59 9.13 3.30 -1.75
N ARG A 60 9.67 4.22 -2.55
CA ARG A 60 9.03 5.51 -2.85
C ARG A 60 8.73 5.58 -4.33
N ALA A 61 7.60 6.18 -4.67
CA ALA A 61 7.17 6.34 -6.03
C ALA A 61 6.60 7.75 -6.27
N ARG A 62 6.55 8.14 -7.54
CA ARG A 62 5.73 9.27 -8.01
C ARG A 62 4.24 8.93 -7.84
N LEU A 63 3.37 9.92 -8.04
CA LEU A 63 1.91 9.75 -7.89
C LEU A 63 1.28 8.84 -8.96
N ASP A 64 2.03 8.40 -9.96
CA ASP A 64 1.66 7.40 -10.96
C ASP A 64 2.17 5.98 -10.60
N LEU A 65 2.69 5.79 -9.38
CA LEU A 65 3.35 4.58 -8.90
C LEU A 65 4.65 4.20 -9.63
N SER A 66 5.28 5.13 -10.36
CA SER A 66 6.63 4.96 -10.91
C SER A 66 7.70 5.09 -9.82
N LEU A 67 8.51 4.05 -9.62
CA LEU A 67 9.47 3.94 -8.52
C LEU A 67 10.61 4.97 -8.66
N ILE A 68 10.90 5.68 -7.57
CA ILE A 68 12.03 6.64 -7.47
C ILE A 68 13.07 6.22 -6.43
N PHE A 69 12.71 5.30 -5.54
CA PHE A 69 13.58 4.70 -4.55
C PHE A 69 13.02 3.34 -4.17
N ILE A 70 13.89 2.36 -3.95
CA ILE A 70 13.52 1.08 -3.37
C ILE A 70 14.65 0.56 -2.49
N ASP A 71 14.27 -0.03 -1.36
CA ASP A 71 15.20 -0.60 -0.40
C ASP A 71 15.89 -1.85 -0.96
N SER A 72 17.16 -2.07 -0.59
CA SER A 72 18.00 -3.18 -1.09
C SER A 72 17.43 -4.56 -0.77
N ARG A 73 16.60 -4.65 0.28
CA ARG A 73 15.91 -5.89 0.67
C ARG A 73 14.99 -6.46 -0.41
N VAL A 74 14.58 -5.66 -1.40
CA VAL A 74 13.83 -6.17 -2.56
C VAL A 74 14.56 -7.30 -3.27
N THR A 75 15.91 -7.30 -3.27
CA THR A 75 16.71 -8.35 -3.90
C THR A 75 16.55 -9.69 -3.21
N GLU A 76 16.53 -9.73 -1.87
CA GLU A 76 16.33 -10.97 -1.13
C GLU A 76 14.90 -11.50 -1.30
N LEU A 77 13.92 -10.61 -1.48
CA LEU A 77 12.51 -10.95 -1.51
C LEU A 77 11.96 -11.26 -2.91
N THR A 78 12.57 -10.71 -3.95
CA THR A 78 12.07 -10.82 -5.35
C THR A 78 13.15 -11.25 -6.35
N GLY A 79 14.42 -11.26 -5.94
CA GLY A 79 15.56 -11.51 -6.80
C GLY A 79 15.95 -10.33 -7.71
N PHE A 80 15.20 -9.23 -7.75
CA PHE A 80 15.53 -8.06 -8.57
C PHE A 80 16.55 -7.14 -7.90
N ALA A 81 17.44 -6.57 -8.70
CA ALA A 81 18.32 -5.50 -8.22
C ALA A 81 17.50 -4.21 -8.02
N PRO A 82 17.78 -3.38 -6.99
CA PRO A 82 17.06 -2.13 -6.77
C PRO A 82 17.14 -1.19 -7.97
N SER A 83 18.31 -1.14 -8.61
CA SER A 83 18.58 -0.31 -9.78
C SER A 83 17.76 -0.69 -11.01
N SER A 84 17.47 -1.99 -11.21
CA SER A 84 16.66 -2.45 -12.35
C SER A 84 15.18 -2.10 -12.23
N LEU A 85 14.72 -1.73 -11.02
CA LEU A 85 13.32 -1.41 -10.74
C LEU A 85 13.05 0.10 -10.70
N LEU A 86 14.08 0.93 -10.78
CA LEU A 86 13.91 2.38 -10.80
C LEU A 86 13.20 2.81 -12.10
N ASP A 87 12.31 3.79 -11.96
CA ASP A 87 11.42 4.31 -13.00
C ASP A 87 10.45 3.28 -13.61
N MET A 88 10.45 2.02 -13.15
CA MET A 88 9.35 1.11 -13.42
C MET A 88 8.13 1.47 -12.58
N SER A 89 6.94 1.37 -13.16
CA SER A 89 5.69 1.47 -12.42
C SER A 89 5.38 0.18 -11.69
N LEU A 90 4.78 0.27 -10.49
CA LEU A 90 4.25 -0.92 -9.80
C LEU A 90 3.31 -1.74 -10.70
N TYR A 91 2.56 -1.10 -11.60
CA TYR A 91 1.69 -1.79 -12.56
C TYR A 91 2.45 -2.73 -13.52
N GLN A 92 3.73 -2.47 -13.77
CA GLN A 92 4.58 -3.33 -14.60
C GLN A 92 5.18 -4.50 -13.81
N MET A 93 5.14 -4.43 -12.48
CA MET A 93 5.70 -5.46 -11.59
C MET A 93 4.63 -6.43 -11.05
N VAL A 94 3.35 -6.19 -11.34
CA VAL A 94 2.23 -7.03 -10.89
C VAL A 94 1.60 -7.78 -12.05
N PHE A 95 0.96 -8.91 -11.74
CA PHE A 95 0.20 -9.67 -12.72
C PHE A 95 -1.04 -8.90 -13.19
N LEU A 96 -1.41 -9.09 -14.46
CA LEU A 96 -2.51 -8.35 -15.09
C LEU A 96 -3.84 -8.56 -14.35
N GLU A 97 -4.12 -9.78 -13.88
CA GLU A 97 -5.37 -10.07 -13.16
C GLU A 97 -5.44 -9.37 -11.80
N ASP A 98 -4.29 -8.98 -11.24
CA ASP A 98 -4.20 -8.31 -9.94
C ASP A 98 -4.11 -6.78 -10.10
N ALA A 99 -4.01 -6.26 -11.32
CA ALA A 99 -3.87 -4.83 -11.60
C ALA A 99 -5.03 -4.01 -11.01
N GLN A 100 -6.26 -4.56 -11.00
CA GLN A 100 -7.44 -3.92 -10.42
C GLN A 100 -7.31 -3.74 -8.90
N ILE A 101 -6.60 -4.64 -8.20
CA ILE A 101 -6.35 -4.53 -6.76
C ILE A 101 -5.46 -3.31 -6.49
N ILE A 102 -4.42 -3.13 -7.29
CA ILE A 102 -3.52 -1.98 -7.22
C ILE A 102 -4.28 -0.70 -7.58
N GLU A 103 -5.05 -0.70 -8.67
CA GLU A 103 -5.84 0.45 -9.11
C GLU A 103 -6.83 0.93 -8.04
N LYS A 104 -7.56 0.01 -7.41
CA LYS A 104 -8.51 0.36 -6.35
C LYS A 104 -7.79 1.01 -5.16
N ALA A 105 -6.68 0.43 -4.71
CA ALA A 105 -5.90 0.99 -3.62
C ALA A 105 -5.30 2.37 -4.00
N HIS A 106 -4.79 2.50 -5.24
CA HIS A 106 -4.23 3.72 -5.75
C HIS A 106 -5.25 4.86 -5.82
N LYS A 107 -6.48 4.58 -6.30
CA LYS A 107 -7.58 5.56 -6.25
C LYS A 107 -7.87 5.97 -4.81
N ILE A 108 -7.97 5.04 -3.86
CA ILE A 108 -8.21 5.37 -2.45
C ILE A 108 -7.07 6.23 -1.89
N LEU A 109 -5.82 5.89 -2.21
CA LEU A 109 -4.63 6.64 -1.81
C LEU A 109 -4.70 8.10 -2.25
N LEU A 110 -5.01 8.36 -3.52
CA LEU A 110 -5.08 9.72 -4.06
C LEU A 110 -6.21 10.55 -3.42
N HIS A 111 -7.29 9.91 -2.97
CA HIS A 111 -8.41 10.62 -2.32
C HIS A 111 -8.24 10.78 -0.80
N LYS A 112 -7.62 9.80 -0.12
CA LYS A 112 -7.56 9.73 1.35
C LYS A 112 -6.16 9.92 1.93
N ASN A 113 -5.15 10.07 1.08
CA ASN A 113 -3.71 10.12 1.38
C ASN A 113 -3.11 8.85 1.99
N GLN A 114 -3.92 7.82 2.24
CA GLN A 114 -3.43 6.51 2.67
C GLN A 114 -4.38 5.39 2.22
N SER A 115 -3.83 4.22 1.97
CA SER A 115 -4.59 3.03 1.57
C SER A 115 -3.79 1.76 1.86
N THR A 116 -4.48 0.62 1.88
CA THR A 116 -3.84 -0.70 1.88
C THR A 116 -4.36 -1.48 0.67
N THR A 117 -3.48 -2.21 -0.01
CA THR A 117 -3.88 -3.10 -1.10
C THR A 117 -4.56 -4.36 -0.56
N GLY A 118 -5.29 -5.06 -1.42
CA GLY A 118 -5.48 -6.51 -1.23
C GLY A 118 -4.16 -7.27 -1.40
N TYR A 119 -4.20 -8.59 -1.27
CA TYR A 119 -3.07 -9.44 -1.65
C TYR A 119 -2.94 -9.47 -3.17
N TYR A 120 -1.72 -9.30 -3.67
CA TYR A 120 -1.43 -9.34 -5.11
C TYR A 120 -0.13 -10.09 -5.36
N ARG A 121 0.07 -10.53 -6.60
CA ARG A 121 1.25 -11.26 -7.06
C ARG A 121 2.26 -10.28 -7.63
N LEU A 122 3.42 -10.22 -7.00
CA LEU A 122 4.58 -9.45 -7.46
C LEU A 122 5.53 -10.38 -8.22
N VAL A 123 5.94 -9.98 -9.42
CA VAL A 123 6.84 -10.77 -10.27
C VAL A 123 8.17 -11.04 -9.56
N HIS A 124 8.72 -12.23 -9.76
CA HIS A 124 10.02 -12.65 -9.24
C HIS A 124 11.05 -12.80 -10.38
N ASN A 125 12.30 -12.40 -10.16
CA ASN A 125 13.33 -12.30 -11.21
C ASN A 125 13.71 -13.65 -11.85
N THR A 126 13.78 -14.73 -11.08
CA THR A 126 14.07 -16.07 -11.63
C THR A 126 12.82 -16.72 -12.23
N ARG A 127 11.82 -17.09 -11.42
CA ARG A 127 10.55 -17.66 -11.88
C ARG A 127 9.42 -17.39 -10.89
N GLY A 128 8.21 -17.23 -11.41
CA GLY A 128 6.97 -17.16 -10.64
C GLY A 128 6.70 -15.78 -10.04
N TYR A 129 6.16 -15.78 -8.84
CA TYR A 129 5.75 -14.58 -8.13
C TYR A 129 5.81 -14.80 -6.62
N VAL A 130 5.83 -13.70 -5.88
CA VAL A 130 5.59 -13.70 -4.44
C VAL A 130 4.27 -13.00 -4.15
N TRP A 131 3.55 -13.46 -3.14
CA TRP A 131 2.38 -12.74 -2.67
C TRP A 131 2.83 -11.55 -1.83
N ALA A 132 2.20 -10.40 -2.05
CA ALA A 132 2.52 -9.18 -1.34
C ALA A 132 1.27 -8.40 -0.97
N GLN A 133 1.41 -7.57 0.07
CA GLN A 133 0.46 -6.53 0.43
C GLN A 133 1.23 -5.25 0.69
N SER A 134 0.73 -4.13 0.17
CA SER A 134 1.35 -2.83 0.34
C SER A 134 0.45 -1.88 1.11
N GLN A 135 1.05 -1.15 2.06
CA GLN A 135 0.46 0.01 2.70
C GLN A 135 1.06 1.26 2.07
N PHE A 136 0.20 2.12 1.53
CA PHE A 136 0.59 3.34 0.83
C PHE A 136 0.25 4.59 1.64
N TYR A 137 1.15 5.57 1.57
CA TYR A 137 1.01 6.88 2.20
C TYR A 137 1.49 7.96 1.25
N ILE A 138 0.74 9.05 1.11
CA ILE A 138 1.21 10.25 0.42
C ILE A 138 1.93 11.13 1.45
N VAL A 139 3.21 11.42 1.19
CA VAL A 139 4.03 12.29 2.04
C VAL A 139 4.59 13.47 1.22
N PRO A 140 4.79 14.65 1.84
CA PRO A 140 5.49 15.74 1.20
C PRO A 140 6.97 15.39 0.99
N MET A 141 7.52 15.75 -0.17
CA MET A 141 8.93 15.57 -0.47
C MET A 141 9.74 16.63 0.27
N LEU A 142 10.63 16.20 1.15
CA LEU A 142 11.40 17.09 2.04
C LEU A 142 12.22 18.18 1.31
N ARG A 143 12.59 17.94 0.05
CA ARG A 143 13.45 18.83 -0.75
C ARG A 143 12.73 19.67 -1.79
N ALA A 144 11.40 19.52 -1.94
CA ALA A 144 10.62 20.24 -2.92
C ALA A 144 9.29 20.67 -2.31
N ALA A 145 9.22 21.96 -1.93
CA ALA A 145 7.96 22.57 -1.51
C ALA A 145 6.96 22.48 -2.65
N ALA A 146 5.87 21.74 -2.46
CA ALA A 146 4.83 21.38 -3.44
C ALA A 146 5.00 20.03 -4.20
N ALA A 147 6.02 19.22 -3.93
CA ALA A 147 6.06 17.85 -4.45
C ALA A 147 5.58 16.84 -3.40
N HIS A 148 4.70 15.93 -3.82
CA HIS A 148 4.26 14.78 -3.03
C HIS A 148 4.83 13.51 -3.64
N CYS A 149 5.17 12.54 -2.81
CA CYS A 149 5.49 11.19 -3.26
C CYS A 149 4.70 10.15 -2.47
N ILE A 150 4.59 8.97 -3.06
CA ILE A 150 4.05 7.80 -2.39
C ILE A 150 5.19 7.13 -1.65
N VAL A 151 4.98 6.81 -0.38
CA VAL A 151 5.79 5.87 0.40
C VAL A 151 4.97 4.60 0.55
N ALA A 152 5.59 3.46 0.24
CA ALA A 152 4.99 2.16 0.35
C ALA A 152 5.79 1.26 1.28
N ILE A 153 5.11 0.59 2.20
CA ILE A 153 5.65 -0.52 2.97
C ILE A 153 5.02 -1.79 2.41
N THR A 154 5.85 -2.67 1.84
CA THR A 154 5.40 -3.89 1.16
C THR A 154 5.85 -5.10 1.95
N GLU A 155 4.87 -5.84 2.48
CA GLU A 155 5.09 -7.13 3.12
C GLU A 155 4.97 -8.24 2.08
N VAL A 156 5.92 -9.18 2.12
CA VAL A 156 6.02 -10.32 1.22
C VAL A 156 5.69 -11.60 2.00
N PHE A 157 4.68 -12.32 1.54
CA PHE A 157 4.25 -13.59 2.09
C PHE A 157 4.94 -14.72 1.31
N ARG A 158 5.91 -15.38 1.93
CA ARG A 158 6.52 -16.58 1.33
C ARG A 158 5.55 -17.74 1.44
N TYR A 159 5.27 -18.41 0.33
CA TYR A 159 4.85 -19.80 0.37
C TYR A 159 6.10 -20.63 0.64
N SER A 160 6.12 -21.35 1.77
CA SER A 160 7.00 -22.50 1.93
C SER A 160 6.55 -23.57 0.94
N LEU A 161 6.97 -23.46 -0.31
CA LEU A 161 7.05 -24.64 -1.17
C LEU A 161 8.44 -25.23 -0.92
N LEU A 162 8.39 -26.22 -0.02
CA LEU A 162 9.35 -27.29 0.18
C LEU A 162 10.21 -27.52 -1.07
N TYR A 163 11.53 -27.38 -0.90
CA TYR A 163 12.48 -28.28 -1.55
C TYR A 163 12.81 -29.37 -0.54
#